data_AF-A0A2M8W0G7-F1
#
_entry.id   AF-A0A2M8W0G7-F1
#
_cell.length_a   1.000
_cell.length_b   1.000
_cell.length_c   1.000
_cell.angle_alpha   90.00
_cell.angle_beta   90.00
_cell.angle_gamma   90.00
#
_symmetry.space_group_name_H-M   'P 1'
#
loop_
_entity.id
_entity.type
_entity.pdbx_description
1 polymer ?
#
loop_
_entity_poly.entity_id
_entity_poly.type
_entity_poly.pdbx_seq_one_letter_code
_entity_poly.pdbx_strand_id
1 'polypeptide(L)'
;MKFLTLIAGVSLSFVAGTAQAHDDHCAAVAASVDDAGFADQVTVTCDDSHAFITSDTYPDHEKMTGIVGTNEQVPVPGEYAAPIILEPTLGNTPLTRDAALGVAVNGVPIYDYTAGGEMTEADLAHHQAEHDTVQTEQLDACGGHAGRGDDYHYHAEPTCMIQEMANVGDDAIIGWAFDGFPIYGDNNPDGTTIAEGDLGVCNGQIDDLFGYRYHTSEDAPYIVQCLMGEVPDFDALPRVRPLSVAGGGGAEPGIPPRGGVEDLVFTENEEGSRSMDYTYEGESYYIRYAPSGTSGCYQFETRTVTNGGEVSSGERCR
;
A
#
# COMPACT_ATOMS: atom_id res chain seq x y z
N MET A 1 -36.74 -33.83 57.52
CA MET A 1 -37.18 -33.63 56.12
C MET A 1 -36.48 -32.39 55.58
N LYS A 2 -35.70 -32.61 54.51
CA LYS A 2 -34.95 -31.71 53.62
C LYS A 2 -35.04 -30.18 53.87
N PHE A 3 -33.90 -29.58 54.23
CA PHE A 3 -33.60 -28.17 53.95
C PHE A 3 -33.29 -28.04 52.45
N LEU A 4 -34.05 -27.20 51.74
CA LEU A 4 -33.82 -26.85 50.34
C LEU A 4 -33.09 -25.51 50.32
N THR A 5 -31.78 -25.53 50.13
CA THR A 5 -30.98 -24.32 49.93
C THR A 5 -31.12 -23.90 48.47
N LEU A 6 -31.80 -22.78 48.23
CA LEU A 6 -31.89 -22.15 46.92
C LEU A 6 -30.60 -21.35 46.70
N ILE A 7 -29.70 -21.85 45.85
CA ILE A 7 -28.54 -21.07 45.38
C ILE A 7 -29.02 -20.32 44.13
N ALA A 8 -29.27 -19.02 44.27
CA ALA A 8 -29.44 -18.13 43.14
C ALA A 8 -28.07 -17.91 42.49
N GLY A 9 -27.81 -18.59 41.38
CA GLY A 9 -26.65 -18.31 40.53
C GLY A 9 -26.84 -16.94 39.88
N VAL A 10 -26.05 -15.96 40.30
CA VAL A 10 -25.86 -14.73 39.56
C VAL A 10 -24.95 -15.07 38.38
N SER A 11 -25.52 -15.21 37.19
CA SER A 11 -24.74 -15.19 35.96
C SER A 11 -24.24 -13.76 35.77
N LEU A 12 -22.97 -13.52 36.11
CA LEU A 12 -22.23 -12.35 35.64
C LEU A 12 -21.94 -12.60 34.16
N SER A 13 -22.72 -11.97 33.28
CA SER A 13 -22.35 -11.88 31.86
C SER A 13 -21.15 -10.94 31.75
N PHE A 14 -19.96 -11.48 31.44
CA PHE A 14 -18.80 -10.70 31.09
C PHE A 14 -19.00 -10.12 29.68
N VAL A 15 -19.32 -8.83 29.60
CA VAL A 15 -19.31 -8.03 28.36
C VAL A 15 -17.92 -7.38 28.19
N ALA A 16 -16.86 -8.08 28.58
CA ALA A 16 -15.49 -7.54 28.66
C ALA A 16 -14.61 -7.96 27.46
N GLY A 17 -15.17 -8.60 26.43
CA GLY A 17 -14.40 -9.23 25.36
C GLY A 17 -14.08 -8.35 24.15
N THR A 18 -14.97 -7.41 23.80
CA THR A 18 -14.86 -6.64 22.54
C THR A 18 -14.05 -5.35 22.74
N ALA A 19 -14.45 -4.51 23.69
CA ALA A 19 -13.74 -3.24 23.98
C ALA A 19 -12.26 -3.42 24.34
N GLN A 20 -11.87 -4.52 25.00
CA GLN A 20 -10.47 -4.79 25.31
C GLN A 20 -9.68 -5.23 24.06
N ALA A 21 -10.26 -6.11 23.23
CA ALA A 21 -9.62 -6.52 21.97
C ALA A 21 -9.46 -5.34 20.99
N HIS A 22 -10.47 -4.47 20.94
CA HIS A 22 -10.43 -3.20 20.22
C HIS A 22 -9.26 -2.30 20.66
N ASP A 23 -9.15 -2.03 21.97
CA ASP A 23 -8.11 -1.15 22.52
C ASP A 23 -6.71 -1.75 22.31
N ASP A 24 -6.58 -3.08 22.45
CA ASP A 24 -5.33 -3.80 22.20
C ASP A 24 -4.91 -3.71 20.72
N HIS A 25 -5.87 -3.73 19.78
CA HIS A 25 -5.59 -3.65 18.34
C HIS A 25 -5.19 -2.24 17.91
N CYS A 26 -5.88 -1.20 18.37
CA CYS A 26 -5.49 0.18 18.11
C CYS A 26 -4.07 0.45 18.63
N ALA A 27 -3.75 -0.05 19.82
CA ALA A 27 -2.41 0.04 20.39
C ALA A 27 -1.36 -0.70 19.55
N ALA A 28 -1.69 -1.88 19.01
CA ALA A 28 -0.80 -2.62 18.12
C ALA A 28 -0.51 -1.85 16.81
N VAL A 29 -1.53 -1.24 16.21
CA VAL A 29 -1.35 -0.40 15.01
C VAL A 29 -0.44 0.80 15.32
N ALA A 30 -0.72 1.55 16.39
CA ALA A 30 0.10 2.68 16.79
C ALA A 30 1.55 2.26 17.10
N ALA A 31 1.73 1.19 17.87
CA ALA A 31 3.05 0.67 18.22
C ALA A 31 3.83 0.21 16.97
N SER A 32 3.18 -0.40 15.98
CA SER A 32 3.86 -0.83 14.76
C SER A 32 4.52 0.32 14.00
N VAL A 33 3.90 1.50 13.98
CA VAL A 33 4.44 2.71 13.35
C VAL A 33 5.55 3.33 14.21
N ASP A 34 5.31 3.43 15.52
CA ASP A 34 6.26 4.02 16.47
C ASP A 34 7.55 3.20 16.56
N ASP A 35 7.44 1.88 16.72
CA ASP A 35 8.56 0.96 16.83
C ASP A 35 9.35 0.84 15.51
N ALA A 36 8.67 0.98 14.37
CA ALA A 36 9.31 1.07 13.06
C ALA A 36 10.08 2.38 12.85
N GLY A 37 9.81 3.41 13.65
CA GLY A 37 10.50 4.71 13.56
C GLY A 37 9.86 5.70 12.57
N PHE A 38 8.59 5.51 12.21
CA PHE A 38 7.88 6.37 11.24
C PHE A 38 6.90 7.36 11.90
N ALA A 39 6.94 7.54 13.22
CA ALA A 39 6.04 8.43 13.96
C ALA A 39 6.14 9.92 13.57
N ASP A 40 7.25 10.34 12.95
CA ASP A 40 7.43 11.72 12.49
C ASP A 40 6.72 12.01 11.15
N GLN A 41 6.39 10.97 10.38
CA GLN A 41 5.76 11.08 9.05
C GLN A 41 4.36 10.47 8.98
N VAL A 42 4.02 9.55 9.90
CA VAL A 42 2.74 8.86 9.98
C VAL A 42 2.04 9.17 11.29
N THR A 43 0.75 9.51 11.21
CA THR A 43 -0.10 9.69 12.40
C THR A 43 -1.12 8.56 12.48
N VAL A 44 -1.24 7.93 13.65
CA VAL A 44 -2.28 6.96 13.94
C VAL A 44 -3.32 7.57 14.88
N THR A 45 -4.59 7.53 14.49
CA THR A 45 -5.72 7.90 15.35
C THR A 45 -6.77 6.80 15.33
N CYS A 46 -7.46 6.55 16.43
CA CYS A 46 -8.50 5.53 16.49
C CYS A 46 -9.86 6.12 16.85
N ASP A 47 -10.90 5.60 16.22
CA ASP A 47 -12.28 5.70 16.71
C ASP A 47 -12.74 4.35 17.29
N ASP A 48 -14.05 4.17 17.48
CA ASP A 48 -14.64 2.95 18.06
C ASP A 48 -14.58 1.71 17.13
N SER A 49 -14.10 1.86 15.89
CA SER A 49 -14.17 0.82 14.86
C SER A 49 -12.90 0.70 14.00
N HIS A 50 -12.17 1.79 13.81
CA HIS A 50 -11.00 1.84 12.95
C HIS A 50 -9.82 2.56 13.61
N ALA A 51 -8.61 2.05 13.34
CA ALA A 51 -7.42 2.87 13.35
C ALA A 51 -7.27 3.52 11.97
N PHE A 52 -6.93 4.81 11.94
CA PHE A 52 -6.62 5.57 10.74
C PHE A 52 -5.13 5.86 10.70
N ILE A 53 -4.42 5.22 9.77
CA ILE A 53 -3.02 5.50 9.48
C ILE A 53 -2.99 6.60 8.43
N THR A 54 -2.59 7.81 8.82
CA THR A 54 -2.60 9.01 7.98
C THR A 54 -1.19 9.42 7.56
N SER A 55 -1.00 9.66 6.26
CA SER A 55 0.29 9.99 5.63
C SER A 55 0.09 10.86 4.37
N ASP A 56 1.18 11.17 3.66
CA ASP A 56 1.15 11.81 2.34
C ASP A 56 1.51 10.85 1.19
N THR A 57 1.56 9.54 1.44
CA THR A 57 1.94 8.47 0.48
C THR A 57 3.37 8.58 -0.10
N TYR A 58 4.20 9.51 0.38
CA TYR A 58 5.49 9.81 -0.20
C TYR A 58 6.62 9.32 0.70
N PRO A 59 7.29 8.19 0.38
CA PRO A 59 8.34 7.67 1.25
C PRO A 59 9.64 8.49 1.14
N ASP A 60 10.47 8.47 2.18
CA ASP A 60 11.77 9.15 2.18
C ASP A 60 12.85 8.38 1.40
N HIS A 61 12.74 7.06 1.32
CA HIS A 61 13.69 6.21 0.59
C HIS A 61 13.71 6.49 -0.93
N GLU A 62 14.70 5.90 -1.60
CA GLU A 62 14.82 5.92 -3.06
C GLU A 62 13.54 5.38 -3.73
N LYS A 63 13.12 5.99 -4.83
CA LYS A 63 11.90 5.60 -5.53
C LYS A 63 12.04 5.86 -7.02
N MET A 64 11.31 5.11 -7.83
CA MET A 64 11.20 5.19 -9.28
C MET A 64 12.47 4.88 -10.08
N THR A 65 13.67 5.16 -9.56
CA THR A 65 14.94 4.89 -10.24
C THR A 65 15.08 3.40 -10.58
N GLY A 66 15.54 3.12 -11.80
CA GLY A 66 15.78 1.76 -12.28
C GLY A 66 14.56 1.06 -12.91
N ILE A 67 13.38 1.67 -12.88
CA ILE A 67 12.19 1.16 -13.59
C ILE A 67 12.48 1.08 -15.10
N VAL A 68 12.20 -0.07 -15.69
CA VAL A 68 12.31 -0.30 -17.15
C VAL A 68 10.95 -0.15 -17.81
N GLY A 69 9.91 -0.78 -17.27
CA GLY A 69 8.53 -0.75 -17.74
C GLY A 69 7.76 0.49 -17.26
N THR A 70 8.28 1.70 -17.46
CA THR A 70 7.62 2.91 -16.93
C THR A 70 6.23 3.15 -17.51
N ASN A 71 5.27 3.49 -16.64
CA ASN A 71 3.94 3.96 -17.01
C ASN A 71 3.87 5.50 -17.20
N GLU A 72 5.03 6.17 -17.13
CA GLU A 72 5.20 7.63 -17.20
C GLU A 72 4.38 8.40 -16.15
N GLN A 73 4.19 7.82 -14.96
CA GLN A 73 3.67 8.50 -13.77
C GLN A 73 4.82 8.87 -12.83
N VAL A 74 4.57 9.84 -11.95
CA VAL A 74 5.54 10.28 -10.93
C VAL A 74 4.85 10.37 -9.57
N PRO A 75 5.58 10.10 -8.48
CA PRO A 75 5.01 10.16 -7.15
C PRO A 75 4.83 11.62 -6.71
N VAL A 76 3.66 11.98 -6.21
CA VAL A 76 3.36 13.32 -5.73
C VAL A 76 2.75 13.20 -4.33
N PRO A 77 3.29 13.91 -3.33
CA PRO A 77 2.73 13.86 -1.98
C PRO A 77 1.25 14.23 -1.97
N GLY A 78 0.46 13.50 -1.20
CA GLY A 78 -0.83 13.99 -0.78
C GLY A 78 -1.62 13.05 0.09
N GLU A 79 -2.63 13.67 0.68
CA GLU A 79 -3.26 13.18 1.89
C GLU A 79 -3.95 11.83 1.68
N TYR A 80 -3.61 10.90 2.54
CA TYR A 80 -4.16 9.56 2.57
C TYR A 80 -4.42 9.13 4.01
N ALA A 81 -5.58 8.53 4.26
CA ALA A 81 -5.96 7.99 5.55
C ALA A 81 -6.49 6.58 5.34
N ALA A 82 -5.68 5.59 5.72
CA ALA A 82 -5.99 4.17 5.61
C ALA A 82 -6.81 3.71 6.82
N PRO A 83 -8.06 3.24 6.63
CA PRO A 83 -8.88 2.69 7.70
C PRO A 83 -8.56 1.22 7.94
N ILE A 84 -8.10 0.88 9.14
CA ILE A 84 -7.78 -0.47 9.59
C ILE A 84 -8.85 -0.90 10.59
N ILE A 85 -9.60 -1.96 10.28
CA ILE A 85 -10.67 -2.48 11.16
C ILE A 85 -10.05 -3.01 12.46
N LEU A 86 -10.58 -2.55 13.61
CA LEU A 86 -10.06 -2.92 14.94
C LEU A 86 -10.59 -4.27 15.45
N GLU A 87 -11.72 -4.77 14.92
CA GLU A 87 -12.28 -6.07 15.26
C GLU A 87 -12.41 -6.93 13.98
N PRO A 88 -11.30 -7.43 13.42
CA PRO A 88 -11.33 -8.16 12.17
C PRO A 88 -12.09 -9.49 12.31
N THR A 89 -12.89 -9.82 11.30
CA THR A 89 -13.58 -11.11 11.20
C THR A 89 -13.11 -11.81 9.94
N LEU A 90 -12.49 -12.99 10.09
CA LEU A 90 -12.05 -13.78 8.94
C LEU A 90 -13.27 -14.27 8.13
N GLY A 91 -13.31 -13.89 6.86
CA GLY A 91 -14.29 -14.32 5.88
C GLY A 91 -13.91 -15.63 5.20
N ASN A 92 -14.74 -16.04 4.24
CA ASN A 92 -14.54 -17.26 3.43
C ASN A 92 -14.43 -16.95 1.93
N THR A 93 -14.50 -15.68 1.55
CA THR A 93 -14.49 -15.22 0.16
C THR A 93 -13.47 -14.10 0.06
N PRO A 94 -12.48 -14.21 -0.85
CA PRO A 94 -11.50 -13.16 -1.04
C PRO A 94 -12.15 -11.91 -1.65
N LEU A 95 -11.74 -10.73 -1.20
CA LEU A 95 -12.14 -9.44 -1.77
C LEU A 95 -10.97 -8.85 -2.54
N THR A 96 -11.21 -8.52 -3.80
CA THR A 96 -10.24 -7.90 -4.70
C THR A 96 -10.68 -6.48 -5.06
N ARG A 97 -9.73 -5.62 -5.40
CA ARG A 97 -10.02 -4.27 -5.91
C ARG A 97 -8.82 -3.75 -6.67
N ASP A 98 -9.07 -3.00 -7.74
CA ASP A 98 -8.06 -2.20 -8.45
C ASP A 98 -7.67 -0.93 -7.66
N ALA A 99 -7.13 -1.10 -6.45
CA ALA A 99 -6.65 -0.06 -5.54
C ALA A 99 -5.85 -0.69 -4.39
N ALA A 100 -5.39 0.13 -3.45
CA ALA A 100 -4.78 -0.33 -2.22
C ALA A 100 -5.66 -1.38 -1.51
N LEU A 101 -5.02 -2.41 -0.98
CA LEU A 101 -5.59 -3.42 -0.08
C LEU A 101 -5.15 -3.15 1.37
N GLY A 102 -4.07 -2.42 1.55
CA GLY A 102 -3.54 -2.05 2.86
C GLY A 102 -2.61 -0.85 2.79
N VAL A 103 -1.88 -0.65 3.87
CA VAL A 103 -0.88 0.42 4.01
C VAL A 103 0.32 -0.11 4.78
N ALA A 104 1.52 0.26 4.36
CA ALA A 104 2.76 -0.01 5.07
C ALA A 104 2.90 0.90 6.30
N VAL A 105 3.73 0.53 7.27
CA VAL A 105 3.95 1.32 8.51
C VAL A 105 4.59 2.69 8.25
N ASN A 106 5.21 2.90 7.09
CA ASN A 106 5.69 4.22 6.65
C ASN A 106 4.59 5.08 5.97
N GLY A 107 3.36 4.56 5.89
CA GLY A 107 2.21 5.27 5.33
C GLY A 107 2.02 5.11 3.82
N VAL A 108 2.83 4.30 3.14
CA VAL A 108 2.70 4.06 1.69
C VAL A 108 1.64 2.99 1.43
N PRO A 109 0.71 3.19 0.48
CA PRO A 109 -0.29 2.18 0.13
C PRO A 109 0.33 0.87 -0.38
N ILE A 110 -0.36 -0.24 -0.12
CA ILE A 110 0.00 -1.58 -0.61
C ILE A 110 -1.09 -2.08 -1.55
N TYR A 111 -0.70 -2.43 -2.78
CA TYR A 111 -1.57 -2.93 -3.85
C TYR A 111 -1.29 -4.42 -4.07
N ASP A 112 -2.20 -5.11 -4.77
CA ASP A 112 -1.89 -6.44 -5.32
C ASP A 112 -0.76 -6.35 -6.36
N TYR A 113 -0.10 -7.46 -6.70
CA TYR A 113 1.08 -7.45 -7.58
C TYR A 113 0.85 -7.01 -9.04
N THR A 114 -0.39 -6.78 -9.46
CA THR A 114 -0.73 -6.47 -10.85
C THR A 114 -0.74 -4.97 -11.16
N ALA A 115 -0.43 -4.61 -12.40
CA ALA A 115 -0.28 -3.23 -12.86
C ALA A 115 -1.61 -2.48 -13.08
N GLY A 116 -2.73 -3.12 -12.74
CA GLY A 116 -4.06 -2.54 -12.77
C GLY A 116 -5.09 -3.39 -13.50
N GLY A 117 -6.36 -3.06 -13.23
CA GLY A 117 -7.50 -3.89 -13.58
C GLY A 117 -7.81 -4.86 -12.46
N GLU A 118 -9.03 -4.79 -11.94
CA GLU A 118 -9.45 -5.62 -10.81
C GLU A 118 -9.45 -7.10 -11.21
N MET A 119 -8.67 -7.90 -10.50
CA MET A 119 -8.77 -9.36 -10.60
C MET A 119 -10.14 -9.81 -10.09
N THR A 120 -10.81 -10.69 -10.83
CA THR A 120 -11.97 -11.40 -10.28
C THR A 120 -11.51 -12.49 -9.30
N GLU A 121 -12.41 -12.99 -8.46
CA GLU A 121 -12.11 -14.15 -7.60
C GLU A 121 -11.59 -15.37 -8.39
N ALA A 122 -12.05 -15.53 -9.64
CA ALA A 122 -11.61 -16.62 -10.51
C ALA A 122 -10.18 -16.39 -11.03
N ASP A 123 -9.78 -15.13 -11.23
CA ASP A 123 -8.44 -14.78 -11.70
C ASP A 123 -7.37 -15.08 -10.64
N LEU A 124 -7.73 -15.00 -9.35
CA LEU A 124 -6.83 -15.34 -8.23
C LEU A 124 -6.31 -16.80 -8.28
N ALA A 125 -7.03 -17.70 -8.97
CA ALA A 125 -6.59 -19.08 -9.15
C ALA A 125 -5.46 -19.22 -10.20
N HIS A 126 -5.10 -18.13 -10.87
CA HIS A 126 -4.16 -18.11 -11.98
C HIS A 126 -3.18 -16.95 -11.86
N HIS A 127 -1.91 -17.21 -12.19
CA HIS A 127 -0.90 -16.16 -12.25
C HIS A 127 -1.14 -15.24 -13.46
N GLN A 128 -1.26 -13.95 -13.21
CA GLN A 128 -1.54 -12.92 -14.21
C GLN A 128 -0.22 -12.36 -14.80
N ALA A 129 0.57 -13.21 -15.45
CA ALA A 129 1.93 -12.87 -15.88
C ALA A 129 2.03 -11.62 -16.80
N GLU A 130 1.01 -11.33 -17.62
CA GLU A 130 1.00 -10.13 -18.47
C GLU A 130 0.76 -8.82 -17.70
N HIS A 131 0.22 -8.92 -16.48
CA HIS A 131 -0.07 -7.79 -15.61
C HIS A 131 0.86 -7.73 -14.39
N ASP A 132 1.69 -8.74 -14.16
CA ASP A 132 2.63 -8.83 -13.06
C ASP A 132 3.67 -7.70 -13.13
N THR A 133 3.64 -6.79 -12.16
CA THR A 133 4.50 -5.59 -12.12
C THR A 133 5.98 -5.92 -12.00
N VAL A 134 6.34 -7.05 -11.37
CA VAL A 134 7.72 -7.52 -11.27
C VAL A 134 8.18 -8.03 -12.64
N GLN A 135 7.40 -8.89 -13.28
CA GLN A 135 7.77 -9.46 -14.60
C GLN A 135 7.74 -8.44 -15.74
N THR A 136 6.89 -7.42 -15.62
CA THR A 136 6.82 -6.32 -16.58
C THR A 136 7.76 -5.18 -16.22
N GLU A 137 8.64 -5.37 -15.23
CA GLU A 137 9.72 -4.47 -14.83
C GLU A 137 9.25 -3.05 -14.47
N GLN A 138 8.06 -2.93 -13.89
CA GLN A 138 7.42 -1.65 -13.55
C GLN A 138 7.84 -1.12 -12.18
N LEU A 139 8.46 -1.95 -11.35
CA LEU A 139 8.85 -1.59 -9.99
C LEU A 139 10.30 -1.11 -9.92
N ASP A 140 10.55 -0.20 -9.00
CA ASP A 140 11.89 0.15 -8.59
C ASP A 140 12.50 -0.91 -7.66
N ALA A 141 13.74 -0.68 -7.23
CA ALA A 141 14.45 -1.59 -6.33
C ALA A 141 13.83 -1.72 -4.93
N CYS A 142 12.84 -0.88 -4.60
CA CYS A 142 12.15 -0.86 -3.33
C CYS A 142 10.79 -1.57 -3.37
N GLY A 143 10.43 -2.19 -4.50
CA GLY A 143 9.20 -2.98 -4.65
C GLY A 143 7.97 -2.13 -4.97
N GLY A 144 8.13 -0.88 -5.38
CA GLY A 144 7.03 0.04 -5.66
C GLY A 144 7.23 0.87 -6.92
N HIS A 145 6.18 1.62 -7.26
CA HIS A 145 6.18 2.60 -8.35
C HIS A 145 5.09 3.65 -8.14
N ALA A 146 5.02 4.64 -9.01
CA ALA A 146 3.93 5.60 -9.04
C ALA A 146 2.81 5.14 -9.98
N GLY A 147 1.56 5.20 -9.53
CA GLY A 147 0.41 4.88 -10.38
C GLY A 147 -0.41 6.09 -10.80
N ARG A 148 -1.63 5.81 -11.29
CA ARG A 148 -2.53 6.84 -11.86
C ARG A 148 -3.01 7.87 -10.85
N GLY A 149 -2.94 7.58 -9.56
CA GLY A 149 -3.24 8.54 -8.51
C GLY A 149 -2.13 9.58 -8.31
N ASP A 150 -1.02 9.50 -9.08
CA ASP A 150 0.24 10.20 -8.82
C ASP A 150 0.74 9.92 -7.39
N ASP A 151 0.54 8.69 -6.92
CA ASP A 151 0.93 8.18 -5.61
C ASP A 151 1.95 7.07 -5.78
N TYR A 152 2.94 7.03 -4.89
CA TYR A 152 3.84 5.88 -4.80
C TYR A 152 3.18 4.76 -3.99
N HIS A 153 3.29 3.52 -4.43
CA HIS A 153 2.78 2.36 -3.71
C HIS A 153 3.59 1.09 -4.01
N TYR A 154 3.50 0.13 -3.10
CA TYR A 154 4.16 -1.16 -3.24
C TYR A 154 3.26 -2.19 -3.91
N HIS A 155 3.87 -3.01 -4.77
CA HIS A 155 3.28 -4.20 -5.38
C HIS A 155 4.04 -5.49 -5.00
N ALA A 156 5.19 -5.35 -4.33
CA ALA A 156 6.03 -6.42 -3.83
C ALA A 156 6.54 -6.05 -2.43
N GLU A 157 7.43 -6.86 -1.86
CA GLU A 157 8.07 -6.56 -0.57
C GLU A 157 8.64 -5.12 -0.55
N PRO A 158 8.24 -4.28 0.43
CA PRO A 158 8.75 -2.92 0.63
C PRO A 158 10.20 -2.86 1.11
N THR A 159 11.14 -3.45 0.36
CA THR A 159 12.51 -3.74 0.79
C THR A 159 13.24 -2.52 1.39
N CYS A 160 13.13 -1.35 0.78
CA CYS A 160 13.79 -0.15 1.28
C CYS A 160 13.15 0.39 2.57
N MET A 161 11.82 0.33 2.68
CA MET A 161 11.11 0.70 3.90
C MET A 161 11.52 -0.23 5.05
N ILE A 162 11.54 -1.55 4.82
CA ILE A 162 11.96 -2.54 5.81
C ILE A 162 13.41 -2.30 6.27
N GLN A 163 14.30 -1.93 5.36
CA GLN A 163 15.69 -1.59 5.70
C GLN A 163 15.82 -0.32 6.55
N GLU A 164 14.88 0.62 6.45
CA GLU A 164 14.84 1.84 7.26
C GLU A 164 14.17 1.65 8.63
N MET A 165 13.41 0.57 8.82
CA MET A 165 12.71 0.29 10.09
C MET A 165 13.69 0.16 11.27
N ALA A 166 13.38 0.87 12.36
CA ALA A 166 14.16 0.81 13.59
C ALA A 166 14.08 -0.54 14.32
N ASN A 167 12.98 -1.28 14.13
CA ASN A 167 12.70 -2.59 14.72
C ASN A 167 12.78 -3.75 13.70
N VAL A 168 13.52 -3.60 12.60
CA VAL A 168 13.64 -4.63 11.56
C VAL A 168 13.87 -6.04 12.14
N GLY A 169 12.99 -6.98 11.77
CA GLY A 169 12.96 -8.33 12.30
C GLY A 169 11.75 -9.11 11.81
N ASP A 170 11.75 -10.44 11.97
CA ASP A 170 10.68 -11.31 11.48
C ASP A 170 9.33 -11.07 12.20
N ASP A 171 9.36 -10.59 13.46
CA ASP A 171 8.20 -10.22 14.25
C ASP A 171 7.71 -8.79 14.02
N ALA A 172 8.38 -8.01 13.16
CA ALA A 172 7.98 -6.66 12.85
C ALA A 172 6.79 -6.67 11.88
N ILE A 173 5.72 -5.97 12.27
CA ILE A 173 4.59 -5.69 11.37
C ILE A 173 5.07 -4.63 10.37
N ILE A 174 5.04 -4.97 9.08
CA ILE A 174 5.46 -4.08 7.99
C ILE A 174 4.30 -3.26 7.42
N GLY A 175 3.06 -3.65 7.72
CA GLY A 175 1.85 -2.96 7.29
C GLY A 175 0.58 -3.61 7.81
N TRP A 176 -0.55 -3.03 7.43
CA TRP A 176 -1.89 -3.47 7.81
C TRP A 176 -2.80 -3.49 6.59
N ALA A 177 -3.54 -4.59 6.43
CA ALA A 177 -4.60 -4.69 5.44
C ALA A 177 -5.88 -3.99 5.94
N PHE A 178 -6.72 -3.49 5.04
CA PHE A 178 -7.95 -2.77 5.42
C PHE A 178 -8.99 -3.64 6.13
N ASP A 179 -8.87 -4.95 6.02
CA ASP A 179 -9.70 -5.89 6.77
C ASP A 179 -9.24 -6.09 8.23
N GLY A 180 -8.17 -5.41 8.64
CA GLY A 180 -7.67 -5.37 10.01
C GLY A 180 -6.55 -6.37 10.31
N PHE A 181 -6.13 -7.20 9.36
CA PHE A 181 -5.04 -8.16 9.62
C PHE A 181 -3.66 -7.54 9.34
N PRO A 182 -2.64 -7.88 10.16
CA PRO A 182 -1.28 -7.40 9.95
C PRO A 182 -0.63 -8.06 8.73
N ILE A 183 0.36 -7.37 8.18
CA ILE A 183 1.24 -7.83 7.11
C ILE A 183 2.65 -7.95 7.70
N TYR A 184 3.28 -9.11 7.54
CA TYR A 184 4.67 -9.39 7.94
C TYR A 184 5.57 -9.62 6.72
N GLY A 185 6.87 -9.73 6.97
CA GLY A 185 7.85 -10.15 5.96
C GLY A 185 7.75 -11.64 5.58
N ASP A 186 8.78 -12.18 4.94
CA ASP A 186 8.79 -13.53 4.36
C ASP A 186 8.81 -14.70 5.37
N ASN A 187 9.15 -14.42 6.63
CA ASN A 187 9.18 -15.42 7.70
C ASN A 187 7.99 -15.29 8.64
N ASN A 188 7.76 -16.34 9.43
CA ASN A 188 6.85 -16.26 10.57
C ASN A 188 7.42 -15.31 11.64
N PRO A 189 6.56 -14.70 12.47
CA PRO A 189 7.01 -13.84 13.58
C PRO A 189 7.96 -14.51 14.60
N ASP A 190 8.02 -15.84 14.66
CA ASP A 190 8.97 -16.57 15.50
C ASP A 190 10.34 -16.81 14.83
N GLY A 191 10.54 -16.27 13.63
CA GLY A 191 11.75 -16.41 12.81
C GLY A 191 11.83 -17.72 12.02
N THR A 192 10.79 -18.54 12.02
CA THR A 192 10.77 -19.75 11.19
C THR A 192 10.39 -19.43 9.75
N THR A 193 11.03 -20.12 8.80
CA THR A 193 10.71 -20.02 7.38
C THR A 193 9.31 -20.55 7.08
N ILE A 194 8.56 -19.84 6.25
CA ILE A 194 7.26 -20.28 5.72
C ILE A 194 7.52 -21.26 4.58
N ALA A 195 6.89 -22.44 4.62
CA ALA A 195 7.12 -23.44 3.57
C ALA A 195 6.34 -23.07 2.30
N GLU A 196 6.86 -23.50 1.16
CA GLU A 196 6.20 -23.35 -0.14
C GLU A 196 4.76 -23.94 -0.08
N GLY A 197 3.77 -23.11 -0.38
CA GLY A 197 2.35 -23.48 -0.37
C GLY A 197 1.63 -23.37 0.98
N ASP A 198 2.29 -22.92 2.04
CA ASP A 198 1.63 -22.64 3.33
C ASP A 198 0.80 -21.34 3.29
N LEU A 199 1.22 -20.37 2.49
CA LEU A 199 0.44 -19.16 2.24
C LEU A 199 -0.76 -19.48 1.33
N GLY A 200 -1.94 -19.04 1.77
CA GLY A 200 -3.17 -19.13 1.00
C GLY A 200 -3.17 -18.19 -0.20
N VAL A 201 -4.26 -18.23 -0.97
CA VAL A 201 -4.38 -17.45 -2.22
C VAL A 201 -4.14 -15.95 -2.01
N CYS A 202 -4.51 -15.35 -0.88
CA CYS A 202 -4.26 -13.92 -0.66
C CYS A 202 -2.88 -13.59 -0.05
N ASN A 203 -1.93 -14.53 -0.09
CA ASN A 203 -0.63 -14.44 0.58
C ASN A 203 -0.69 -14.36 2.10
N GLY A 204 -1.52 -15.20 2.73
CA GLY A 204 -1.70 -15.16 4.19
C GLY A 204 -2.01 -16.51 4.81
N GLN A 205 -1.98 -16.56 6.14
CA GLN A 205 -2.16 -17.76 6.95
C GLN A 205 -2.82 -17.42 8.30
N ILE A 206 -3.29 -18.44 9.02
CA ILE A 206 -3.89 -18.27 10.36
C ILE A 206 -2.86 -17.70 11.33
N ASP A 207 -3.31 -16.78 12.18
CA ASP A 207 -2.52 -16.16 13.24
C ASP A 207 -3.17 -16.40 14.60
N ASP A 208 -2.37 -16.70 15.62
CA ASP A 208 -2.87 -16.99 16.97
C ASP A 208 -3.33 -15.73 17.73
N LEU A 209 -2.79 -14.55 17.39
CA LEU A 209 -3.03 -13.28 18.06
C LEU A 209 -4.15 -12.48 17.36
N PHE A 210 -4.05 -12.33 16.05
CA PHE A 210 -4.95 -11.54 15.20
C PHE A 210 -5.98 -12.41 14.48
N GLY A 211 -5.88 -13.74 14.53
CA GLY A 211 -6.77 -14.68 13.83
C GLY A 211 -6.32 -15.01 12.40
N TYR A 212 -5.75 -14.03 11.69
CA TYR A 212 -5.15 -14.19 10.37
C TYR A 212 -4.03 -13.16 10.19
N ARG A 213 -3.08 -13.43 9.30
CA ARG A 213 -2.02 -12.49 8.90
C ARG A 213 -1.62 -12.69 7.44
N TYR A 214 -1.17 -11.61 6.83
CA TYR A 214 -0.56 -11.61 5.50
C TYR A 214 0.95 -11.61 5.60
N HIS A 215 1.60 -11.99 4.49
CA HIS A 215 3.04 -12.01 4.36
C HIS A 215 3.46 -11.45 2.99
N THR A 216 4.70 -11.00 2.90
CA THR A 216 5.43 -10.94 1.64
C THR A 216 5.94 -12.33 1.25
N SER A 217 6.44 -12.46 0.02
CA SER A 217 7.07 -13.70 -0.45
C SER A 217 8.01 -13.44 -1.63
N GLU A 218 8.99 -14.31 -1.84
CA GLU A 218 9.87 -14.24 -3.02
C GLU A 218 9.13 -14.50 -4.35
N ASP A 219 8.09 -15.33 -4.31
CA ASP A 219 7.27 -15.68 -5.47
C ASP A 219 5.93 -14.92 -5.47
N ALA A 220 5.30 -14.82 -6.65
CA ALA A 220 3.99 -14.22 -6.80
C ALA A 220 2.98 -14.85 -5.82
N PRO A 221 2.19 -14.03 -5.10
CA PRO A 221 1.91 -12.62 -5.38
C PRO A 221 2.87 -11.59 -4.75
N TYR A 222 4.01 -11.99 -4.20
CA TYR A 222 5.04 -11.13 -3.58
C TYR A 222 4.63 -10.35 -2.32
N ILE A 223 3.35 -10.02 -2.20
CA ILE A 223 2.69 -9.32 -1.11
C ILE A 223 1.19 -9.67 -1.14
N VAL A 224 0.39 -9.09 -0.23
CA VAL A 224 -1.08 -9.28 -0.21
C VAL A 224 -1.71 -9.01 -1.59
N GLN A 225 -2.50 -9.95 -2.10
CA GLN A 225 -3.25 -9.79 -3.37
C GLN A 225 -4.76 -9.71 -3.24
N CYS A 226 -5.31 -10.01 -2.06
CA CYS A 226 -6.73 -9.88 -1.75
C CYS A 226 -6.97 -9.81 -0.25
N LEU A 227 -8.14 -9.32 0.16
CA LEU A 227 -8.56 -9.32 1.56
C LEU A 227 -9.36 -10.58 1.88
N MET A 228 -9.14 -11.15 3.06
CA MET A 228 -9.80 -12.37 3.54
C MET A 228 -10.78 -12.06 4.65
N GLY A 229 -10.64 -10.93 5.33
CA GLY A 229 -11.58 -10.46 6.33
C GLY A 229 -12.78 -9.73 5.74
N GLU A 230 -13.82 -9.64 6.54
CA GLU A 230 -15.03 -8.89 6.21
C GLU A 230 -14.75 -7.38 6.19
N VAL A 231 -15.12 -6.71 5.10
CA VAL A 231 -15.04 -5.24 4.98
C VAL A 231 -16.43 -4.70 4.64
N PRO A 232 -17.20 -4.21 5.64
CA PRO A 232 -18.59 -3.81 5.45
C PRO A 232 -18.82 -2.73 4.37
N ASP A 233 -17.94 -1.75 4.27
CA ASP A 233 -18.02 -0.63 3.33
C ASP A 233 -16.89 -0.70 2.28
N PHE A 234 -16.68 -1.88 1.69
CA PHE A 234 -15.54 -2.14 0.78
C PHE A 234 -15.44 -1.18 -0.41
N ASP A 235 -16.58 -0.78 -0.99
CA ASP A 235 -16.62 0.16 -2.12
C ASP A 235 -16.27 1.61 -1.72
N ALA A 236 -16.33 1.93 -0.42
CA ALA A 236 -16.03 3.25 0.13
C ALA A 236 -14.57 3.40 0.60
N LEU A 237 -13.76 2.33 0.48
CA LEU A 237 -12.35 2.38 0.85
C LEU A 237 -11.59 3.45 0.05
N PRO A 238 -10.60 4.11 0.68
CA PRO A 238 -9.98 5.30 0.13
C PRO A 238 -9.16 4.99 -1.12
N ARG A 239 -9.11 5.97 -2.02
CA ARG A 239 -8.21 6.01 -3.18
C ARG A 239 -7.45 7.32 -3.13
N VAL A 240 -6.17 7.30 -3.49
CA VAL A 240 -5.43 8.55 -3.67
C VAL A 240 -5.98 9.29 -4.88
N ARG A 241 -6.29 10.58 -4.71
CA ARG A 241 -6.87 11.38 -5.78
C ARG A 241 -5.78 11.76 -6.79
N PRO A 242 -5.99 11.49 -8.10
CA PRO A 242 -5.06 11.93 -9.13
C PRO A 242 -4.96 13.46 -9.17
N LEU A 243 -3.83 13.97 -9.64
CA LEU A 243 -3.71 15.38 -9.94
C LEU A 243 -4.70 15.78 -11.05
N SER A 244 -5.23 16.99 -10.92
CA SER A 244 -6.11 17.60 -11.91
C SER A 244 -5.47 18.86 -12.48
N VAL A 245 -5.69 19.16 -13.76
CA VAL A 245 -5.23 20.41 -14.36
C VAL A 245 -5.92 21.58 -13.65
N ALA A 246 -5.16 22.60 -13.26
CA ALA A 246 -5.71 23.84 -12.71
C ALA A 246 -6.71 24.47 -13.70
N GLY A 247 -8.01 24.43 -13.39
CA GLY A 247 -9.09 24.88 -14.28
C GLY A 247 -10.02 23.78 -14.82
N GLY A 248 -9.74 22.51 -14.52
CA GLY A 248 -10.59 21.35 -14.83
C GLY A 248 -10.20 20.64 -16.13
N GLY A 249 -10.33 19.31 -16.12
CA GLY A 249 -9.96 18.39 -17.21
C GLY A 249 -9.00 17.30 -16.71
N GLY A 250 -9.34 16.03 -16.97
CA GLY A 250 -8.41 14.92 -16.76
C GLY A 250 -7.42 14.83 -17.92
N ALA A 251 -6.19 14.38 -17.66
CA ALA A 251 -5.28 14.01 -18.73
C ALA A 251 -5.86 12.79 -19.48
N GLU A 252 -5.79 12.78 -20.81
CA GLU A 252 -6.10 11.58 -21.58
C GLU A 252 -5.15 10.45 -21.15
N PRO A 253 -5.61 9.18 -21.09
CA PRO A 253 -4.74 8.05 -20.79
C PRO A 253 -3.56 8.03 -21.76
N GLY A 254 -2.36 8.06 -21.21
CA GLY A 254 -1.14 8.01 -22.01
C GLY A 254 -0.91 6.67 -22.67
N ILE A 255 -0.05 6.67 -23.69
CA ILE A 255 0.50 5.45 -24.28
C ILE A 255 1.97 5.40 -23.87
N PRO A 256 2.31 4.72 -22.75
CA PRO A 256 3.67 4.66 -22.27
C PRO A 256 4.60 3.90 -23.23
N PRO A 257 5.93 4.03 -23.07
CA PRO A 257 6.93 3.38 -23.91
C PRO A 257 6.75 1.87 -23.92
N ARG A 258 6.73 1.27 -25.12
CA ARG A 258 6.66 -0.19 -25.26
C ARG A 258 8.07 -0.78 -25.36
N GLY A 259 8.30 -1.89 -24.66
CA GLY A 259 9.59 -2.59 -24.70
C GLY A 259 10.64 -2.05 -23.72
N GLY A 260 10.24 -1.17 -22.80
CA GLY A 260 11.10 -0.65 -21.75
C GLY A 260 11.85 0.62 -22.12
N VAL A 261 12.36 1.32 -21.10
CA VAL A 261 13.23 2.49 -21.21
C VAL A 261 14.62 2.18 -20.63
N GLU A 262 15.57 3.06 -20.93
CA GLU A 262 16.95 2.99 -20.44
C GLU A 262 17.24 4.14 -19.46
N ASP A 263 18.09 3.87 -18.46
CA ASP A 263 18.63 4.87 -17.53
C ASP A 263 17.55 5.76 -16.86
N LEU A 264 16.42 5.18 -16.48
CA LEU A 264 15.39 5.93 -15.74
C LEU A 264 15.91 6.27 -14.34
N VAL A 265 16.02 7.56 -14.06
CA VAL A 265 16.48 8.11 -12.79
C VAL A 265 15.47 9.11 -12.26
N PHE A 266 15.14 8.99 -10.98
CA PHE A 266 14.34 9.96 -10.25
C PHE A 266 15.23 10.75 -9.29
N THR A 267 15.04 12.07 -9.28
CA THR A 267 15.79 13.00 -8.43
C THR A 267 14.87 14.00 -7.76
N GLU A 268 15.25 14.41 -6.55
CA GLU A 268 14.63 15.48 -5.79
C GLU A 268 15.72 16.41 -5.24
N ASN A 269 15.41 17.70 -5.14
CA ASN A 269 16.29 18.68 -4.51
C ASN A 269 15.67 19.27 -3.23
N GLU A 270 16.49 19.99 -2.45
CA GLU A 270 16.07 20.63 -1.19
C GLU A 270 14.95 21.67 -1.35
N GLU A 271 14.73 22.17 -2.56
CA GLU A 271 13.65 23.13 -2.89
C GLU A 271 12.33 22.42 -3.25
N GLY A 272 12.30 21.08 -3.23
CA GLY A 272 11.15 20.24 -3.58
C GLY A 272 10.92 20.07 -5.08
N SER A 273 11.85 20.50 -5.93
CA SER A 273 11.82 20.21 -7.36
C SER A 273 12.22 18.77 -7.60
N ARG A 274 11.48 18.10 -8.47
CA ARG A 274 11.61 16.68 -8.78
C ARG A 274 11.72 16.46 -10.28
N SER A 275 12.46 15.44 -10.68
CA SER A 275 12.67 15.06 -12.07
C SER A 275 12.75 13.56 -12.21
N MET A 276 11.97 13.00 -13.13
CA MET A 276 12.16 11.66 -13.66
C MET A 276 12.68 11.80 -15.09
N ASP A 277 13.91 11.36 -15.36
CA ASP A 277 14.55 11.43 -16.68
C ASP A 277 14.85 10.00 -17.17
N TYR A 278 14.68 9.72 -18.47
CA TYR A 278 14.97 8.42 -19.08
C TYR A 278 15.28 8.54 -20.58
N THR A 279 15.80 7.46 -21.16
CA THR A 279 16.05 7.35 -22.61
C THR A 279 15.13 6.29 -23.23
N TYR A 280 14.58 6.59 -24.40
CA TYR A 280 13.78 5.65 -25.19
C TYR A 280 14.11 5.79 -26.67
N GLU A 281 14.45 4.68 -27.33
CA GLU A 281 14.86 4.65 -28.74
C GLU A 281 15.96 5.67 -29.10
N GLY A 282 16.88 5.93 -28.17
CA GLY A 282 18.01 6.86 -28.34
C GLY A 282 17.68 8.34 -28.12
N GLU A 283 16.46 8.67 -27.72
CA GLU A 283 16.01 10.03 -27.40
C GLU A 283 15.77 10.19 -25.89
N SER A 284 16.02 11.39 -25.35
CA SER A 284 15.83 11.70 -23.93
C SER A 284 14.45 12.26 -23.62
N TYR A 285 13.83 11.76 -22.57
CA TYR A 285 12.50 12.14 -22.10
C TYR A 285 12.55 12.48 -20.60
N TYR A 286 11.56 13.24 -20.13
CA TYR A 286 11.48 13.63 -18.73
C TYR A 286 10.07 14.02 -18.27
N ILE A 287 9.86 13.94 -16.95
CA ILE A 287 8.76 14.56 -16.21
C ILE A 287 9.36 15.37 -15.07
N ARG A 288 9.19 16.69 -15.11
CA ARG A 288 9.70 17.64 -14.11
C ARG A 288 8.57 18.38 -13.44
N TYR A 289 8.68 18.56 -12.14
CA TYR A 289 7.68 19.29 -11.37
C TYR A 289 8.27 19.87 -10.10
N ALA A 290 7.73 21.01 -9.68
CA ALA A 290 8.07 21.67 -8.43
C ALA A 290 6.81 22.29 -7.82
N PRO A 291 6.76 22.46 -6.48
CA PRO A 291 5.68 23.18 -5.82
C PRO A 291 5.42 24.54 -6.49
N SER A 292 4.15 24.85 -6.72
CA SER A 292 3.75 26.15 -7.27
C SER A 292 3.49 27.18 -6.17
N GLY A 293 3.04 28.38 -6.55
CA GLY A 293 2.58 29.39 -5.58
C GLY A 293 1.25 29.04 -4.89
N THR A 294 0.56 27.99 -5.35
CA THR A 294 -0.71 27.51 -4.81
C THR A 294 -0.48 26.25 -3.99
N SER A 295 -1.00 26.21 -2.76
CA SER A 295 -0.87 25.03 -1.89
C SER A 295 -1.52 23.80 -2.54
N GLY A 296 -0.82 22.66 -2.49
CA GLY A 296 -1.28 21.41 -3.11
C GLY A 296 -1.15 21.38 -4.65
N CYS A 297 -0.51 22.39 -5.25
CA CYS A 297 -0.29 22.47 -6.69
C CYS A 297 1.19 22.42 -7.05
N TYR A 298 1.46 21.89 -8.24
CA TYR A 298 2.79 21.72 -8.78
C TYR A 298 2.82 22.21 -10.23
N GLN A 299 3.89 22.91 -10.58
CA GLN A 299 4.16 23.31 -11.95
C GLN A 299 4.90 22.18 -12.66
N PHE A 300 4.27 21.57 -13.67
CA PHE A 300 4.87 20.52 -14.48
C PHE A 300 5.49 21.06 -15.77
N GLU A 301 6.55 20.40 -16.21
CA GLU A 301 7.09 20.41 -17.57
C GLU A 301 7.44 18.96 -17.96
N THR A 302 6.89 18.47 -19.05
CA THR A 302 7.04 17.07 -19.47
C THR A 302 7.40 16.97 -20.93
N ARG A 303 8.30 16.05 -21.27
CA ARG A 303 8.54 15.55 -22.62
C ARG A 303 8.54 14.04 -22.52
N THR A 304 7.45 13.38 -22.88
CA THR A 304 7.25 11.94 -22.68
C THR A 304 6.94 11.22 -23.98
N VAL A 305 6.98 9.90 -24.01
CA VAL A 305 6.53 9.13 -25.18
C VAL A 305 5.01 9.28 -25.33
N THR A 306 4.28 9.28 -24.21
CA THR A 306 2.83 9.53 -24.17
C THR A 306 2.41 10.80 -24.93
N ASN A 307 3.17 11.88 -24.82
CA ASN A 307 2.86 13.15 -25.47
C ASN A 307 3.54 13.32 -26.85
N GLY A 308 4.01 12.23 -27.46
CA GLY A 308 4.66 12.24 -28.77
C GLY A 308 6.04 12.90 -28.77
N GLY A 309 6.67 13.05 -27.60
CA GLY A 309 7.96 13.73 -27.44
C GLY A 309 7.89 15.25 -27.54
N GLU A 310 6.69 15.84 -27.52
CA GLU A 310 6.48 17.28 -27.47
C GLU A 310 6.61 17.81 -26.03
N VAL A 311 7.08 19.05 -25.85
CA VAL A 311 7.12 19.66 -24.51
C VAL A 311 5.72 20.15 -24.14
N SER A 312 5.26 19.75 -22.96
CA SER A 312 4.01 20.20 -22.35
C SER A 312 4.28 20.78 -20.98
N SER A 313 3.60 21.87 -20.62
CA SER A 313 3.74 22.50 -19.31
C SER A 313 2.37 22.90 -18.77
N GLY A 314 2.20 22.82 -17.45
CA GLY A 314 0.95 23.21 -16.81
C GLY A 314 0.99 23.02 -15.31
N GLU A 315 0.14 23.78 -14.61
CA GLU A 315 -0.09 23.59 -13.18
C GLU A 315 -1.10 22.46 -12.97
N ARG A 316 -0.78 21.54 -12.05
CA ARG A 316 -1.68 20.46 -11.63
C ARG A 316 -1.82 20.48 -10.11
N CYS A 317 -3.01 20.20 -9.61
CA CYS A 317 -3.36 20.32 -8.19
C CYS A 317 -4.11 19.08 -7.68
N ARG A 318 -3.99 18.83 -6.38
CA ARG A 318 -4.72 17.79 -5.64
C ARG A 318 -5.85 18.38 -4.79
#